data_AF-A0A924WIL1-F1
#
_entry.id   AF-A0A924WIL1-F1
#
_cell.length_a   1.000
_cell.length_b   1.000
_cell.length_c   1.000
_cell.angle_alpha   90.00
_cell.angle_beta   90.00
_cell.angle_gamma   90.00
#
_symmetry.space_group_name_H-M   'P 1'
#
loop_
_entity.id
_entity.type
_entity.pdbx_description
1 polymer ?
#
loop_
_entity_poly.entity_id
_entity_poly.type
_entity_poly.pdbx_seq_one_letter_code
_entity_poly.pdbx_strand_id
1 'polypeptide(L)'
;AIVVRRGITSVADLKGKKIAVAELTPSHSFLIWLLEAAGMKTSDVEIVKQPSAIDAAQVFKSQQVDAAVVWSPDDELCVQSVPGSKILESTRSASNIIADAFIAKNSWLEKNRDKANKLYEGWMKGAAEINGSEANKRKAAKILSENFDGVPEDAAYKAITNVRLCTHGDNLNFFGMNPEYKGVTGENLFNRMSSTYQQLGYIEGKVPSWRLAINTEAIKAASSLASAPGQAAEGQKQFSEASAEAKTRGAIATKRVSISFRTGEFQLDENSKYIIDREFVDIAKAFSNARIRIEGNTDNVGNAAGNKALSLKRAKSVVEYLVATYNMPRNRFIIVGNGPDKPVAGNDTEDGKARNRRTDFEIVGE
;
A
#
# COMPACT_ATOMS: atom_id res chain seq x y z
N ALA A 1 -3.34 -6.09 -8.82
CA ALA A 1 -1.88 -6.26 -9.03
C ALA A 1 -1.43 -5.41 -10.20
N ILE A 2 -0.12 -5.11 -10.29
CA ILE A 2 0.48 -4.59 -11.51
C ILE A 2 1.21 -5.72 -12.24
N VAL A 3 0.76 -6.04 -13.45
CA VAL A 3 1.42 -7.01 -14.33
C VAL A 3 2.34 -6.26 -15.28
N VAL A 4 3.52 -6.81 -15.55
CA VAL A 4 4.57 -6.15 -16.34
C VAL A 4 5.18 -7.11 -17.36
N ARG A 5 5.60 -6.56 -18.51
CA ARG A 5 6.35 -7.31 -19.53
C ARG A 5 7.74 -7.72 -19.04
N ARG A 6 8.34 -8.68 -19.75
CA ARG A 6 9.71 -9.14 -19.52
C ARG A 6 10.68 -7.96 -19.46
N GLY A 7 11.62 -8.02 -18.51
CA GLY A 7 12.68 -7.01 -18.35
C GLY A 7 12.34 -5.89 -17.36
N ILE A 8 11.08 -5.76 -16.94
CA ILE A 8 10.68 -4.86 -15.86
C ILE A 8 10.79 -5.63 -14.54
N THR A 9 11.72 -5.23 -13.70
CA THR A 9 12.05 -5.94 -12.46
C THR A 9 11.78 -5.15 -11.19
N SER A 10 11.74 -3.83 -11.31
CA SER A 10 11.43 -2.87 -10.25
C SER A 10 10.43 -1.83 -10.74
N VAL A 11 9.84 -1.06 -9.83
CA VAL A 11 8.98 0.08 -10.17
C VAL A 11 9.75 1.16 -10.92
N ALA A 12 11.05 1.33 -10.64
CA ALA A 12 11.90 2.28 -11.36
C ALA A 12 11.99 1.98 -12.87
N ASP A 13 11.89 0.70 -13.25
CA ASP A 13 11.90 0.27 -14.67
C ASP A 13 10.61 0.67 -15.41
N LEU A 14 9.58 1.15 -14.70
CA LEU A 14 8.35 1.69 -15.30
C LEU A 14 8.55 3.09 -15.88
N LYS A 15 9.67 3.76 -15.61
CA LYS A 15 9.92 5.11 -16.13
C LYS A 15 9.87 5.12 -17.66
N GLY A 16 9.02 6.00 -18.21
CA GLY A 16 8.76 6.15 -19.64
C GLY A 16 7.96 4.99 -20.27
N LYS A 17 7.44 4.06 -19.47
CA LYS A 17 6.67 2.91 -19.96
C LYS A 17 5.18 3.22 -20.08
N LYS A 18 4.50 2.49 -20.98
CA LYS A 18 3.05 2.56 -21.16
C LYS A 18 2.33 1.67 -20.16
N ILE A 19 1.44 2.23 -19.37
CA ILE A 19 0.73 1.51 -18.32
C ILE A 19 -0.78 1.63 -18.52
N ALA A 20 -1.44 0.50 -18.81
CA ALA A 20 -2.89 0.47 -18.88
C ALA A 20 -3.50 0.48 -17.47
N VAL A 21 -4.42 1.43 -17.22
CA VAL A 21 -5.06 1.57 -15.90
C VAL A 21 -6.46 2.16 -16.03
N ALA A 22 -7.37 1.66 -15.20
CA ALA A 22 -8.68 2.26 -15.01
C ALA A 22 -8.57 3.48 -14.08
N GLU A 23 -8.66 4.69 -14.65
CA GLU A 23 -8.54 5.94 -13.89
C GLU A 23 -9.67 6.12 -12.88
N LEU A 24 -9.40 6.83 -11.78
CA LEU A 24 -10.37 7.13 -10.71
C LEU A 24 -10.94 5.89 -10.02
N THR A 25 -10.26 4.76 -10.14
CA THR A 25 -10.57 3.52 -9.44
C THR A 25 -9.45 3.16 -8.44
N PRO A 26 -9.65 2.16 -7.57
CA PRO A 26 -8.57 1.62 -6.75
C PRO A 26 -7.32 1.21 -7.56
N SER A 27 -7.46 0.81 -8.82
CA SER A 27 -6.31 0.51 -9.69
C SER A 27 -5.43 1.73 -9.94
N HIS A 28 -6.04 2.90 -10.16
CA HIS A 28 -5.29 4.15 -10.35
C HIS A 28 -4.60 4.58 -9.07
N SER A 29 -5.33 4.53 -7.95
CA SER A 29 -4.76 4.83 -6.63
C SER A 29 -3.58 3.90 -6.32
N PHE A 30 -3.70 2.60 -6.57
CA PHE A 30 -2.61 1.63 -6.35
C PHE A 30 -1.36 1.94 -7.19
N LEU A 31 -1.53 2.32 -8.46
CA LEU A 31 -0.41 2.75 -9.32
C LEU A 31 0.30 3.97 -8.72
N ILE A 32 -0.46 4.97 -8.30
CA ILE A 32 0.10 6.20 -7.71
C ILE A 32 0.93 5.87 -6.46
N TRP A 33 0.37 5.09 -5.53
CA TRP A 33 1.08 4.67 -4.32
C TRP A 33 2.38 3.92 -4.63
N LEU A 34 2.35 3.05 -5.64
CA LEU A 34 3.51 2.28 -6.05
C LEU A 34 4.61 3.16 -6.66
N LEU A 35 4.23 4.09 -7.55
CA LEU A 35 5.17 5.06 -8.13
C LEU A 35 5.80 5.94 -7.04
N GLU A 36 5.00 6.45 -6.11
CA GLU A 36 5.49 7.27 -5.01
C GLU A 36 6.46 6.50 -4.10
N ALA A 37 6.21 5.21 -3.86
CA ALA A 37 7.13 4.32 -3.16
C ALA A 37 8.49 4.13 -3.86
N ALA A 38 8.57 4.42 -5.16
CA ALA A 38 9.80 4.46 -5.93
C ALA A 38 10.35 5.88 -6.12
N GLY A 39 9.78 6.88 -5.44
CA GLY A 39 10.13 8.29 -5.63
C GLY A 39 9.77 8.83 -7.02
N MET A 40 8.83 8.19 -7.71
CA MET A 40 8.34 8.55 -9.03
C MET A 40 6.99 9.27 -8.95
N LYS A 41 6.64 9.96 -10.03
CA LYS A 41 5.35 10.62 -10.23
C LYS A 41 4.60 9.97 -11.39
N THR A 42 3.30 10.22 -11.50
CA THR A 42 2.50 9.78 -12.66
C THR A 42 3.03 10.32 -13.98
N SER A 43 3.67 11.50 -13.98
CA SER A 43 4.32 12.09 -15.15
C SER A 43 5.59 11.36 -15.59
N ASP A 44 6.16 10.48 -14.75
CA ASP A 44 7.30 9.65 -15.14
C ASP A 44 6.89 8.44 -16.00
N VAL A 45 5.59 8.20 -16.21
CA VAL A 45 5.05 7.08 -17.00
C VAL A 45 4.00 7.56 -18.01
N GLU A 46 3.74 6.76 -19.05
CA GLU A 46 2.65 7.03 -20.00
C GLU A 46 1.39 6.26 -19.56
N ILE A 47 0.42 6.97 -18.97
CA ILE A 47 -0.87 6.38 -18.56
C ILE A 47 -1.74 6.14 -19.80
N VAL A 48 -2.08 4.88 -20.06
CA VAL A 48 -3.02 4.45 -21.09
C VAL A 48 -4.37 4.18 -20.43
N LYS A 49 -5.27 5.15 -20.52
CA LYS A 49 -6.56 5.15 -19.83
C LYS A 49 -7.46 4.03 -20.35
N GLN A 50 -8.12 3.31 -19.44
CA GLN A 50 -9.05 2.23 -19.79
C GLN A 50 -10.36 2.39 -19.01
N PRO A 51 -11.51 1.95 -19.58
CA PRO A 51 -12.80 2.03 -18.88
C PRO A 51 -12.88 1.13 -17.64
N SER A 52 -12.19 -0.02 -17.66
CA SER A 52 -12.17 -0.97 -16.55
C SER A 52 -10.82 -1.68 -16.42
N ALA A 53 -10.62 -2.37 -15.29
CA ALA A 53 -9.47 -3.23 -15.08
C ALA A 53 -9.43 -4.41 -16.07
N ILE A 54 -10.60 -4.87 -16.55
CA ILE A 54 -10.73 -5.94 -17.55
C ILE A 54 -10.20 -5.43 -18.90
N ASP A 55 -10.57 -4.21 -19.30
CA ASP A 55 -10.07 -3.60 -20.53
C ASP A 55 -8.55 -3.39 -20.46
N ALA A 56 -8.04 -2.94 -19.31
CA ALA A 56 -6.60 -2.85 -19.08
C ALA A 56 -5.87 -4.20 -19.24
N ALA A 57 -6.47 -5.29 -18.75
CA ALA A 57 -5.95 -6.63 -18.96
C ALA A 57 -5.94 -7.02 -20.44
N GLN A 58 -6.98 -6.68 -21.21
CA GLN A 58 -7.03 -6.99 -22.65
C GLN A 58 -5.97 -6.23 -23.46
N VAL A 59 -5.76 -4.95 -23.15
CA VAL A 59 -4.71 -4.14 -23.78
C VAL A 59 -3.31 -4.67 -23.43
N PHE A 60 -3.11 -5.18 -22.21
CA PHE A 60 -1.87 -5.87 -21.84
C PHE A 60 -1.68 -7.20 -22.58
N LYS A 61 -2.71 -8.05 -22.64
CA LYS A 61 -2.67 -9.36 -23.31
C LYS A 61 -2.40 -9.23 -24.82
N SER A 62 -2.88 -8.16 -25.44
CA SER A 62 -2.56 -7.80 -26.83
C SER A 62 -1.19 -7.13 -27.00
N GLN A 63 -0.40 -7.00 -25.92
CA GLN A 63 0.97 -6.49 -25.88
C GLN A 63 1.14 -5.05 -26.36
N GLN A 64 0.06 -4.25 -26.30
CA GLN A 64 0.07 -2.83 -26.68
C GLN A 64 0.71 -1.92 -25.63
N VAL A 65 0.83 -2.41 -24.39
CA VAL A 65 1.40 -1.68 -23.25
C VAL A 65 2.49 -2.49 -22.55
N ASP A 66 3.32 -1.82 -21.75
CA ASP A 66 4.40 -2.43 -20.98
C ASP A 66 3.93 -3.02 -19.65
N ALA A 67 2.88 -2.44 -19.08
CA ALA A 67 2.30 -2.87 -17.83
C ALA A 67 0.80 -2.61 -17.80
N ALA A 68 0.09 -3.28 -16.89
CA ALA A 68 -1.30 -2.97 -16.59
C ALA A 68 -1.62 -3.18 -15.11
N VAL A 69 -2.52 -2.37 -14.58
CA VAL A 69 -3.07 -2.58 -13.24
C VAL A 69 -4.41 -3.28 -13.36
N VAL A 70 -4.46 -4.51 -12.87
CA VAL A 70 -5.56 -5.46 -13.07
C VAL A 70 -5.96 -6.12 -11.75
N TRP A 71 -7.09 -6.80 -11.71
CA TRP A 71 -7.59 -7.53 -10.54
C TRP A 71 -7.58 -9.03 -10.79
N SER A 72 -7.60 -9.86 -9.75
CA SER A 72 -7.76 -11.30 -9.94
C SER A 72 -9.15 -11.61 -10.49
N PRO A 73 -9.28 -12.54 -11.46
CA PRO A 73 -8.25 -13.46 -11.95
C PRO A 73 -7.39 -12.93 -13.13
N ASP A 74 -7.62 -11.72 -13.62
CA ASP A 74 -6.93 -11.18 -14.80
C ASP A 74 -5.42 -11.01 -14.61
N ASP A 75 -4.94 -10.84 -13.38
CA ASP A 75 -3.50 -10.83 -13.09
C ASP A 75 -2.81 -12.13 -13.50
N GLU A 76 -3.34 -13.27 -13.05
CA GLU A 76 -2.85 -14.60 -13.44
C GLU A 76 -3.05 -14.87 -14.92
N LEU A 77 -4.21 -14.52 -15.48
CA LEU A 77 -4.50 -14.71 -16.91
C LEU A 77 -3.56 -13.89 -17.80
N CYS A 78 -3.20 -12.67 -17.40
CA CYS A 78 -2.21 -11.86 -18.10
C CYS A 78 -0.84 -12.55 -18.13
N VAL A 79 -0.41 -13.08 -16.98
CA VAL A 79 0.88 -13.79 -16.86
C VAL A 79 0.91 -15.05 -17.72
N GLN A 80 -0.20 -15.79 -17.77
CA GLN A 80 -0.34 -16.98 -18.61
C GLN A 80 -0.36 -16.63 -20.11
N SER A 81 -0.99 -15.52 -20.47
CA SER A 81 -1.20 -15.13 -21.88
C SER A 81 0.01 -14.44 -22.52
N VAL A 82 0.85 -13.77 -21.73
CA VAL A 82 1.99 -12.98 -22.24
C VAL A 82 3.32 -13.61 -21.78
N PRO A 83 4.05 -14.32 -22.66
CA PRO A 83 5.26 -15.04 -22.28
C PRO A 83 6.34 -14.19 -21.61
N GLY A 84 6.76 -14.60 -20.41
CA GLY A 84 7.81 -13.91 -19.63
C GLY A 84 7.35 -12.62 -18.96
N SER A 85 6.04 -12.31 -18.99
CA SER A 85 5.46 -11.34 -18.08
C SER A 85 5.39 -11.88 -16.65
N LYS A 86 5.20 -10.99 -15.69
CA LYS A 86 5.05 -11.33 -14.26
C LYS A 86 4.18 -10.32 -13.54
N ILE A 87 3.69 -10.69 -12.37
CA ILE A 87 3.20 -9.73 -11.38
C ILE A 87 4.42 -9.05 -10.76
N LEU A 88 4.54 -7.73 -10.91
CA LEU A 88 5.60 -6.95 -10.29
C LEU A 88 5.30 -6.70 -8.80
N GLU A 89 4.06 -6.32 -8.50
CA GLU A 89 3.59 -6.05 -7.14
C GLU A 89 2.07 -6.28 -7.03
N SER A 90 1.61 -6.60 -5.82
CA SER A 90 0.20 -6.81 -5.52
C SER A 90 -0.22 -6.14 -4.22
N THR A 91 -1.52 -6.04 -4.00
CA THR A 91 -2.09 -5.47 -2.77
C THR A 91 -1.88 -6.35 -1.54
N ARG A 92 -1.25 -7.52 -1.69
CA ARG A 92 -0.81 -8.35 -0.54
C ARG A 92 0.20 -7.62 0.33
N SER A 93 1.07 -6.81 -0.28
CA SER A 93 2.03 -5.95 0.42
C SER A 93 1.38 -4.64 0.89
N ALA A 94 0.52 -4.08 0.04
CA ALA A 94 -0.19 -2.82 0.25
C ALA A 94 -1.58 -3.02 0.89
N SER A 95 -1.61 -3.43 2.16
CA SER A 95 -2.87 -3.66 2.86
C SER A 95 -3.54 -2.34 3.26
N ASN A 96 -4.88 -2.32 3.31
CA ASN A 96 -5.70 -1.20 3.80
C ASN A 96 -5.72 0.09 2.94
N ILE A 97 -5.21 0.05 1.70
CA ILE A 97 -5.34 1.19 0.74
C ILE A 97 -6.45 1.02 -0.30
N ILE A 98 -7.15 -0.13 -0.27
CA ILE A 98 -8.34 -0.40 -1.09
C ILE A 98 -9.52 -0.50 -0.13
N ALA A 99 -10.58 0.23 -0.45
CA ALA A 99 -11.81 0.24 0.32
C ALA A 99 -13.01 0.10 -0.61
N ASP A 100 -13.90 -0.82 -0.25
CA ASP A 100 -15.25 -0.91 -0.82
C ASP A 100 -16.22 -0.22 0.14
N ALA A 101 -17.19 0.52 -0.42
CA ALA A 101 -18.10 1.34 0.37
C ALA A 101 -19.56 1.08 0.01
N PHE A 102 -20.42 1.04 1.03
CA PHE A 102 -21.86 1.20 0.84
C PHE A 102 -22.20 2.68 0.70
N ILE A 103 -22.86 3.03 -0.40
CA ILE A 103 -23.29 4.39 -0.69
C ILE A 103 -24.82 4.41 -0.76
N ALA A 104 -25.44 5.33 -0.02
CA ALA A 104 -26.87 5.56 -0.05
C ALA A 104 -27.16 7.06 -0.04
N LYS A 105 -28.30 7.47 -0.63
CA LYS A 105 -28.77 8.86 -0.55
C LYS A 105 -29.11 9.22 0.90
N ASN A 106 -28.74 10.41 1.35
CA ASN A 106 -29.09 10.91 2.69
C ASN A 106 -30.61 10.82 2.96
N SER A 107 -31.42 11.25 1.99
CA SER A 107 -32.89 11.18 2.08
C SER A 107 -33.44 9.76 2.24
N TRP A 108 -32.70 8.75 1.80
CA TRP A 108 -33.07 7.35 2.01
C TRP A 108 -32.65 6.88 3.41
N LEU A 109 -31.43 7.20 3.84
CA LEU A 109 -30.91 6.85 5.17
C LEU A 109 -31.78 7.42 6.29
N GLU A 110 -32.21 8.68 6.18
CA GLU A 110 -33.10 9.33 7.14
C GLU A 110 -34.43 8.56 7.35
N LYS A 111 -34.97 7.94 6.29
CA LYS A 111 -36.23 7.19 6.32
C LYS A 111 -36.06 5.70 6.61
N ASN A 112 -34.84 5.18 6.48
CA ASN A 112 -34.57 3.73 6.53
C ASN A 112 -33.43 3.39 7.51
N ARG A 113 -33.21 4.22 8.51
CA ARG A 113 -32.16 4.09 9.53
C ARG A 113 -32.08 2.66 10.11
N ASP A 114 -33.21 2.12 10.58
CA ASP A 114 -33.24 0.76 11.13
C ASP A 114 -32.87 -0.31 10.11
N LYS A 115 -33.25 -0.14 8.84
CA LYS A 115 -32.89 -1.08 7.77
C LYS A 115 -31.39 -1.00 7.46
N ALA A 116 -30.82 0.21 7.42
CA ALA A 116 -29.39 0.40 7.21
C ALA A 116 -28.57 -0.23 8.34
N ASN A 117 -29.01 -0.05 9.60
CA ASN A 117 -28.35 -0.62 10.78
C ASN A 117 -28.41 -2.17 10.74
N LYS A 118 -29.58 -2.75 10.42
CA LYS A 118 -29.73 -4.20 10.27
C LYS A 118 -28.93 -4.76 9.08
N LEU A 119 -28.85 -4.03 7.97
CA LEU A 119 -28.03 -4.42 6.81
C LEU A 119 -26.55 -4.50 7.20
N TYR A 120 -26.03 -3.47 7.86
CA TYR A 120 -24.65 -3.46 8.34
C TYR A 120 -24.39 -4.60 9.32
N GLU A 121 -25.26 -4.79 10.33
CA GLU A 121 -25.09 -5.85 11.32
C GLU A 121 -25.08 -7.25 10.67
N GLY A 122 -26.02 -7.51 9.76
CA GLY A 122 -26.09 -8.75 9.00
C GLY A 122 -24.86 -8.98 8.13
N TRP A 123 -24.37 -7.93 7.45
CA TRP A 123 -23.16 -7.99 6.62
C TRP A 123 -21.92 -8.35 7.45
N MET A 124 -21.73 -7.70 8.60
CA MET A 124 -20.61 -7.99 9.50
C MET A 124 -20.67 -9.42 10.03
N LYS A 125 -21.86 -9.92 10.40
CA LYS A 125 -22.03 -11.32 10.82
C LYS A 125 -21.65 -12.30 9.70
N GLY A 126 -22.15 -12.08 8.49
CA GLY A 126 -21.80 -12.88 7.31
C GLY A 126 -20.30 -12.87 7.02
N ALA A 127 -19.66 -11.70 7.08
CA ALA A 127 -18.22 -11.56 6.90
C ALA A 127 -17.42 -12.38 7.94
N ALA A 128 -17.79 -12.29 9.21
CA ALA A 128 -17.14 -13.06 10.29
C ALA A 128 -17.33 -14.57 10.11
N GLU A 129 -18.54 -15.02 9.73
CA GLU A 129 -18.83 -16.43 9.45
C GLU A 129 -18.00 -16.98 8.30
N ILE A 130 -17.87 -16.24 7.21
CA ILE A 130 -17.08 -16.62 6.02
C ILE A 130 -15.59 -16.64 6.35
N ASN A 131 -15.09 -15.62 7.05
CA ASN A 131 -13.68 -15.55 7.43
C ASN A 131 -13.26 -16.72 8.33
N GLY A 132 -14.14 -17.14 9.24
CA GLY A 132 -13.82 -18.11 10.30
C GLY A 132 -13.99 -19.59 9.93
N SER A 133 -14.51 -19.93 8.76
CA SER A 133 -14.86 -21.33 8.43
C SER A 133 -14.73 -21.66 6.95
N GLU A 134 -13.93 -22.67 6.64
CA GLU A 134 -13.81 -23.22 5.29
C GLU A 134 -15.15 -23.75 4.75
N ALA A 135 -15.97 -24.36 5.61
CA ALA A 135 -17.30 -24.80 5.23
C ALA A 135 -18.21 -23.62 4.85
N ASN A 136 -18.10 -22.49 5.55
CA ASN A 136 -18.86 -21.29 5.23
C ASN A 136 -18.35 -20.61 3.95
N LYS A 137 -17.04 -20.61 3.69
CA LYS A 137 -16.50 -20.16 2.40
C LYS A 137 -17.05 -20.97 1.24
N ARG A 138 -17.11 -22.30 1.36
CA ARG A 138 -17.72 -23.19 0.35
C ARG A 138 -19.19 -22.88 0.15
N LYS A 139 -19.95 -22.73 1.24
CA LYS A 139 -21.36 -22.36 1.17
C LYS A 139 -21.56 -21.01 0.45
N ALA A 140 -20.74 -20.01 0.78
CA ALA A 140 -20.79 -18.70 0.13
C ALA A 140 -20.42 -18.77 -1.37
N ALA A 141 -19.40 -19.56 -1.73
CA ALA A 141 -19.00 -19.79 -3.12
C ALA A 141 -20.13 -20.43 -3.94
N LYS A 142 -20.83 -21.41 -3.36
CA LYS A 142 -22.00 -22.04 -3.98
C LYS A 142 -23.12 -21.04 -4.21
N ILE A 143 -23.45 -20.23 -3.21
CA ILE A 143 -24.47 -19.17 -3.35
C ILE A 143 -24.08 -18.19 -4.47
N LEU A 144 -22.82 -17.77 -4.56
CA LEU A 144 -22.36 -16.92 -5.65
C LEU A 144 -22.52 -17.61 -7.02
N SER A 145 -22.12 -18.88 -7.14
CA SER A 145 -22.22 -19.63 -8.39
C SER A 145 -23.66 -19.80 -8.86
N GLU A 146 -24.60 -20.00 -7.93
CA GLU A 146 -26.03 -20.16 -8.24
C GLU A 146 -26.72 -18.85 -8.65
N ASN A 147 -26.13 -17.69 -8.33
CA ASN A 147 -26.78 -16.38 -8.52
C ASN A 147 -26.04 -15.45 -9.50
N PHE A 148 -24.82 -15.79 -9.91
CA PHE A 148 -24.04 -15.01 -10.87
C PHE A 148 -23.65 -15.86 -12.08
N ASP A 149 -24.24 -15.53 -13.22
CA ASP A 149 -23.97 -16.22 -14.48
C ASP A 149 -22.46 -16.19 -14.82
N GLY A 150 -21.93 -17.35 -15.20
CA GLY A 150 -20.53 -17.50 -15.62
C GLY A 150 -19.51 -17.54 -14.49
N VAL A 151 -19.93 -17.71 -13.23
CA VAL A 151 -19.02 -17.88 -12.08
C VAL A 151 -19.07 -19.33 -11.58
N PRO A 152 -18.09 -20.19 -11.93
CA PRO A 152 -18.01 -21.54 -11.38
C PRO A 152 -17.76 -21.53 -9.86
N GLU A 153 -18.35 -22.47 -9.12
CA GLU A 153 -18.20 -22.56 -7.66
C GLU A 153 -16.73 -22.61 -7.21
N ASP A 154 -15.89 -23.39 -7.88
CA ASP A 154 -14.46 -23.47 -7.53
C ASP A 154 -13.72 -22.15 -7.78
N ALA A 155 -14.11 -21.39 -8.81
CA ALA A 155 -13.56 -20.07 -9.06
C ALA A 155 -14.01 -19.08 -7.96
N ALA A 156 -15.29 -19.11 -7.59
CA ALA A 156 -15.82 -18.31 -6.48
C ALA A 156 -15.15 -18.66 -5.14
N TYR A 157 -14.91 -19.94 -4.87
CA TYR A 157 -14.22 -20.38 -3.66
C TYR A 157 -12.76 -19.91 -3.63
N LYS A 158 -12.03 -20.03 -4.75
CA LYS A 158 -10.67 -19.50 -4.86
C LYS A 158 -10.63 -18.00 -4.63
N ALA A 159 -11.60 -17.27 -5.20
CA ALA A 159 -11.74 -15.83 -5.00
C ALA A 159 -11.97 -15.50 -3.52
N ILE A 160 -12.99 -16.07 -2.88
CA ILE A 160 -13.29 -15.87 -1.44
C ILE A 160 -12.09 -16.23 -0.56
N THR A 161 -11.36 -17.29 -0.87
CA THR A 161 -10.18 -17.72 -0.09
C THR A 161 -9.02 -16.73 -0.21
N ASN A 162 -8.97 -15.95 -1.29
CA ASN A 162 -7.90 -14.99 -1.54
C ASN A 162 -8.14 -13.62 -0.87
N VAL A 163 -9.29 -13.42 -0.22
CA VAL A 163 -9.67 -12.18 0.48
C VAL A 163 -10.10 -12.48 1.91
N ARG A 164 -9.66 -11.62 2.84
CA ARG A 164 -10.27 -11.50 4.16
C ARG A 164 -11.34 -10.42 4.08
N LEU A 165 -12.59 -10.76 4.41
CA LEU A 165 -13.68 -9.79 4.44
C LEU A 165 -13.54 -8.87 5.65
N CYS A 166 -13.81 -7.57 5.48
CA CYS A 166 -13.71 -6.61 6.57
C CYS A 166 -14.71 -6.92 7.70
N THR A 167 -14.24 -6.88 8.94
CA THR A 167 -15.04 -7.10 10.14
C THR A 167 -15.52 -5.79 10.75
N HIS A 168 -16.31 -5.86 11.82
CA HIS A 168 -16.70 -4.69 12.59
C HIS A 168 -15.49 -3.96 13.15
N GLY A 169 -14.49 -4.68 13.67
CA GLY A 169 -13.25 -4.09 14.17
C GLY A 169 -12.45 -3.39 13.08
N ASP A 170 -12.40 -3.93 11.86
CA ASP A 170 -11.77 -3.26 10.72
C ASP A 170 -12.46 -1.92 10.40
N ASN A 171 -13.80 -1.88 10.49
CA ASN A 171 -14.57 -0.65 10.31
C ASN A 171 -14.30 0.37 11.44
N LEU A 172 -14.18 -0.07 12.70
CA LEU A 172 -13.79 0.82 13.80
C LEU A 172 -12.42 1.47 13.55
N ASN A 173 -11.45 0.71 13.03
CA ASN A 173 -10.14 1.23 12.64
C ASN A 173 -10.25 2.20 11.46
N PHE A 174 -10.92 1.80 10.38
CA PHE A 174 -11.02 2.58 9.14
C PHE A 174 -11.73 3.93 9.36
N PHE A 175 -12.81 3.96 10.14
CA PHE A 175 -13.57 5.17 10.41
C PHE A 175 -13.07 5.98 11.62
N GLY A 176 -11.87 5.68 12.13
CA GLY A 176 -11.22 6.48 13.19
C GLY A 176 -11.89 6.37 14.55
N MET A 177 -12.62 5.27 14.82
CA MET A 177 -13.25 5.01 16.11
C MET A 177 -12.35 4.23 17.08
N ASN A 178 -11.23 3.69 16.58
CA ASN A 178 -10.18 3.13 17.42
C ASN A 178 -8.98 4.11 17.50
N PRO A 179 -8.77 4.82 18.63
CA PRO A 179 -7.67 5.77 18.77
C PRO A 179 -6.28 5.10 18.84
N GLU A 180 -6.22 3.81 19.13
CA GLU A 180 -4.99 3.02 19.18
C GLU A 180 -4.51 2.62 17.78
N TYR A 181 -5.41 2.63 16.79
CA TYR A 181 -5.07 2.26 15.42
C TYR A 181 -4.13 3.30 14.78
N LYS A 182 -2.95 2.84 14.34
CA LYS A 182 -1.92 3.68 13.69
C LYS A 182 -1.76 3.40 12.19
N GLY A 183 -2.58 2.53 11.62
CA GLY A 183 -2.56 2.21 10.19
C GLY A 183 -3.22 3.28 9.32
N VAL A 184 -3.61 2.91 8.09
CA VAL A 184 -4.28 3.81 7.16
C VAL A 184 -5.78 3.88 7.50
N THR A 185 -6.26 5.07 7.85
CA THR A 185 -7.70 5.31 8.05
C THR A 185 -8.37 5.74 6.73
N GLY A 186 -9.70 5.66 6.67
CA GLY A 186 -10.49 6.19 5.58
C GLY A 186 -10.33 7.70 5.42
N GLU A 187 -10.16 8.44 6.51
CA GLU A 187 -9.89 9.89 6.44
C GLU A 187 -8.55 10.18 5.76
N ASN A 188 -7.49 9.45 6.16
CA ASN A 188 -6.18 9.57 5.54
C ASN A 188 -6.26 9.28 4.04
N LEU A 189 -6.91 8.17 3.66
CA LEU A 189 -7.06 7.76 2.27
C LEU A 189 -7.87 8.78 1.46
N PHE A 190 -9.02 9.21 1.99
CA PHE A 190 -9.91 10.18 1.34
C PHE A 190 -9.22 11.53 1.13
N ASN A 191 -8.61 12.09 2.16
CA ASN A 191 -7.94 13.40 2.07
C ASN A 191 -6.74 13.34 1.12
N ARG A 192 -5.94 12.28 1.20
CA ARG A 192 -4.79 12.08 0.31
C ARG A 192 -5.24 11.99 -1.14
N MET A 193 -6.14 11.06 -1.44
CA MET A 193 -6.57 10.84 -2.82
C MET A 193 -7.34 12.03 -3.39
N SER A 194 -8.08 12.77 -2.55
CA SER A 194 -8.72 14.03 -2.97
C SER A 194 -7.68 15.05 -3.40
N SER A 195 -6.64 15.28 -2.60
CA SER A 195 -5.53 16.19 -2.93
C SER A 195 -4.79 15.74 -4.19
N THR A 196 -4.47 14.43 -4.29
CA THR A 196 -3.79 13.86 -5.46
C THR A 196 -4.62 14.04 -6.72
N TYR A 197 -5.91 13.70 -6.71
CA TYR A 197 -6.76 13.82 -7.89
C TYR A 197 -7.10 15.28 -8.25
N GLN A 198 -7.10 16.19 -7.29
CA GLN A 198 -7.12 17.63 -7.57
C GLN A 198 -5.84 18.10 -8.26
N GLN A 199 -4.65 17.71 -7.77
CA GLN A 199 -3.36 18.06 -8.37
C GLN A 199 -3.22 17.50 -9.80
N LEU A 200 -3.78 16.31 -10.05
CA LEU A 200 -3.82 15.70 -11.36
C LEU A 200 -4.93 16.27 -12.28
N GLY A 201 -5.78 17.15 -11.78
CA GLY A 201 -6.82 17.83 -12.56
C GLY A 201 -8.10 17.03 -12.81
N TYR A 202 -8.35 15.94 -12.08
CA TYR A 202 -9.60 15.16 -12.22
C TYR A 202 -10.77 15.70 -11.39
N ILE A 203 -10.48 16.46 -10.33
CA ILE A 203 -11.49 17.02 -9.45
C ILE A 203 -11.53 18.52 -9.65
N GLU A 204 -12.68 19.01 -10.12
CA GLU A 204 -12.99 20.43 -10.16
C GLU A 204 -13.73 20.86 -8.88
N GLY A 205 -13.35 22.00 -8.33
CA GLY A 205 -14.02 22.60 -7.18
C GLY A 205 -13.65 22.00 -5.82
N LYS A 206 -14.52 22.21 -4.84
CA LYS A 206 -14.28 21.87 -3.43
C LYS A 206 -14.75 20.44 -3.14
N VAL A 207 -13.85 19.62 -2.61
CA VAL A 207 -14.19 18.32 -2.04
C VAL A 207 -14.76 18.52 -0.63
N PRO A 208 -15.89 17.90 -0.27
CA PRO A 208 -16.40 17.95 1.10
C PRO A 208 -15.38 17.35 2.08
N SER A 209 -15.37 17.81 3.33
CA SER A 209 -14.54 17.17 4.35
C SER A 209 -14.99 15.73 4.60
N TRP A 210 -14.05 14.87 5.03
CA TRP A 210 -14.33 13.47 5.36
C TRP A 210 -15.58 13.32 6.25
N ARG A 211 -15.72 14.16 7.29
CA ARG A 211 -16.87 14.17 8.20
C ARG A 211 -18.21 14.41 7.51
N LEU A 212 -18.24 15.16 6.41
CA LEU A 212 -19.44 15.39 5.60
C LEU A 212 -19.68 14.30 4.55
N ALA A 213 -18.64 13.54 4.20
CA ALA A 213 -18.69 12.48 3.20
C ALA A 213 -19.14 11.12 3.77
N ILE A 214 -19.11 10.92 5.09
CA ILE A 214 -19.38 9.62 5.72
C ILE A 214 -20.62 9.61 6.61
N ASN A 215 -21.18 8.41 6.81
CA ASN A 215 -22.17 8.12 7.85
C ASN A 215 -21.70 6.91 8.68
N THR A 216 -21.41 7.17 9.95
CA THR A 216 -20.90 6.15 10.90
C THR A 216 -21.96 5.50 11.79
N GLU A 217 -23.23 5.83 11.55
CA GLU A 217 -24.28 5.52 12.51
C GLU A 217 -24.52 4.01 12.65
N ALA A 218 -24.54 3.28 11.54
CA ALA A 218 -24.71 1.84 11.55
C ALA A 218 -23.58 1.09 12.30
N ILE A 219 -22.35 1.60 12.21
CA ILE A 219 -21.20 1.09 12.96
C ILE A 219 -21.44 1.28 14.46
N LYS A 220 -21.86 2.49 14.87
CA LYS A 220 -22.14 2.79 16.28
C LYS A 220 -23.33 2.00 16.83
N ALA A 221 -24.37 1.81 16.03
CA ALA A 221 -25.57 1.08 16.42
C ALA A 221 -25.29 -0.42 16.67
N ALA A 222 -24.33 -1.00 15.94
CA ALA A 222 -23.95 -2.39 16.08
C ALA A 222 -22.84 -2.61 17.13
N SER A 223 -22.85 -1.85 18.23
CA SER A 223 -21.82 -1.90 19.28
C SER A 223 -21.68 -3.29 19.94
N SER A 224 -22.74 -4.09 19.95
CA SER A 224 -22.70 -5.48 20.41
C SER A 224 -21.75 -6.37 19.61
N LEU A 225 -21.45 -6.03 18.36
CA LEU A 225 -20.49 -6.75 17.54
C LEU A 225 -19.03 -6.55 17.97
N ALA A 226 -18.72 -5.48 18.71
CA ALA A 226 -17.34 -5.20 19.13
C ALA A 226 -16.72 -6.35 19.95
N SER A 227 -17.54 -7.06 20.72
CA SER A 227 -17.12 -8.21 21.53
C SER A 227 -17.54 -9.57 20.94
N ALA A 228 -18.12 -9.58 19.74
CA ALA A 228 -18.61 -10.82 19.12
C ALA A 228 -17.46 -11.62 18.47
N PRO A 229 -17.53 -12.97 18.50
CA PRO A 229 -16.51 -13.81 17.86
C PRO A 229 -16.32 -13.48 16.38
N GLY A 230 -15.07 -13.44 15.93
CA GLY A 230 -14.72 -13.18 14.53
C GLY A 230 -14.85 -11.72 14.09
N GLN A 231 -15.25 -10.80 14.98
CA GLN A 231 -15.40 -9.37 14.65
C GLN A 231 -14.16 -8.51 14.93
N ALA A 232 -13.10 -9.08 15.50
CA ALA A 232 -11.85 -8.38 15.72
C ALA A 232 -11.28 -7.85 14.38
N ALA A 233 -10.63 -6.69 14.45
CA ALA A 233 -9.88 -6.17 13.32
C ALA A 233 -8.74 -7.11 12.94
N GLU A 234 -8.29 -7.02 11.70
CA GLU A 234 -7.05 -7.66 11.28
C GLU A 234 -5.88 -7.14 12.12
N GLY A 235 -5.12 -8.08 12.69
CA GLY A 235 -3.94 -7.76 13.47
C GLY A 235 -2.78 -7.29 12.59
N GLN A 236 -1.82 -6.62 13.20
CA GLN A 236 -0.58 -6.26 12.51
C GLN A 236 0.19 -7.53 12.11
N LYS A 237 0.72 -7.54 10.88
CA LYS A 237 1.57 -8.63 10.39
C LYS A 237 2.77 -8.84 11.32
N GLN A 238 2.98 -10.11 11.68
CA GLN A 238 4.14 -10.52 12.46
C GLN A 238 5.32 -10.78 11.53
N PHE A 239 6.46 -10.14 11.81
CA PHE A 239 7.68 -10.31 11.04
C PHE A 239 8.68 -11.13 11.86
N SER A 240 9.13 -12.24 11.29
CA SER A 240 10.34 -12.93 11.76
C SER A 240 11.58 -12.13 11.38
N GLU A 241 12.70 -12.41 12.05
CA GLU A 241 13.99 -11.83 11.69
C GLU A 241 14.29 -12.04 10.20
N ALA A 242 14.83 -11.01 9.55
CA ALA A 242 15.12 -11.06 8.12
C ALA A 242 16.15 -12.15 7.80
N SER A 243 15.78 -13.08 6.92
CA SER A 243 16.69 -14.10 6.38
C SER A 243 17.85 -13.46 5.60
N ALA A 244 18.93 -14.23 5.38
CA ALA A 244 20.05 -13.78 4.56
C ALA A 244 19.61 -13.38 3.14
N GLU A 245 18.65 -14.11 2.57
CA GLU A 245 18.07 -13.81 1.25
C GLU A 245 17.29 -12.50 1.26
N ALA A 246 16.44 -12.25 2.27
CA ALA A 246 15.70 -11.00 2.37
C ALA A 246 16.64 -9.77 2.47
N LYS A 247 17.81 -9.93 3.08
CA LYS A 247 18.84 -8.88 3.19
C LYS A 247 19.48 -8.53 1.84
N THR A 248 19.57 -9.48 0.90
CA THR A 248 20.21 -9.28 -0.42
C THR A 248 19.23 -9.14 -1.58
N ARG A 249 17.94 -9.44 -1.37
CA ARG A 249 16.89 -9.32 -2.37
C ARG A 249 16.82 -7.91 -2.96
N GLY A 250 16.64 -7.81 -4.27
CA GLY A 250 16.41 -6.52 -4.93
C GLY A 250 15.15 -5.83 -4.43
N ALA A 251 15.20 -4.50 -4.34
CA ALA A 251 14.04 -3.69 -3.99
C ALA A 251 13.00 -3.72 -5.11
N ILE A 252 11.72 -3.78 -4.73
CA ILE A 252 10.61 -3.60 -5.69
C ILE A 252 10.46 -2.11 -5.97
N ALA A 253 10.54 -1.28 -4.93
CA ALA A 253 10.50 0.17 -5.03
C ALA A 253 11.54 0.78 -4.08
N THR A 254 12.28 1.80 -4.55
CA THR A 254 13.27 2.53 -3.74
C THR A 254 12.95 4.01 -3.75
N LYS A 255 12.60 4.57 -2.60
CA LYS A 255 12.45 6.02 -2.39
C LYS A 255 13.70 6.56 -1.70
N ARG A 256 14.39 7.48 -2.36
CA ARG A 256 15.58 8.16 -1.80
C ARG A 256 15.15 9.42 -1.07
N VAL A 257 15.54 9.55 0.19
CA VAL A 257 15.20 10.70 1.04
C VAL A 257 16.46 11.27 1.65
N SER A 258 16.68 12.57 1.48
CA SER A 258 17.84 13.23 2.09
C SER A 258 17.51 13.58 3.53
N ILE A 259 18.21 12.96 4.47
CA ILE A 259 18.09 13.20 5.91
C ILE A 259 19.39 13.81 6.38
N SER A 260 19.29 15.03 6.93
CA SER A 260 20.44 15.76 7.43
C SER A 260 20.80 15.29 8.83
N PHE A 261 22.09 15.09 9.07
CA PHE A 261 22.64 14.83 10.39
C PHE A 261 23.81 15.79 10.61
N ARG A 262 24.00 16.24 11.84
CA ARG A 262 25.23 16.95 12.22
C ARG A 262 26.45 16.05 12.01
N THR A 263 27.61 16.67 11.81
CA THR A 263 28.86 15.95 11.53
C THR A 263 29.18 14.96 12.64
N GLY A 264 29.39 13.69 12.28
CA GLY A 264 29.66 12.61 13.24
C GLY A 264 28.46 12.17 14.09
N GLU A 265 27.32 12.86 13.99
CA GLU A 265 26.10 12.56 14.75
C GLU A 265 25.14 11.65 13.96
N PHE A 266 24.26 10.99 14.71
CA PHE A 266 23.24 10.08 14.21
C PHE A 266 21.86 10.32 14.82
N GLN A 267 21.70 11.37 15.63
CA GLN A 267 20.44 11.77 16.23
C GLN A 267 19.59 12.50 15.19
N LEU A 268 18.30 12.17 15.16
CA LEU A 268 17.33 12.85 14.31
C LEU A 268 16.87 14.14 14.98
N ASP A 269 17.06 15.26 14.31
CA ASP A 269 16.42 16.52 14.67
C ASP A 269 14.95 16.57 14.22
N GLU A 270 14.23 17.61 14.63
CA GLU A 270 12.80 17.76 14.29
C GLU A 270 12.56 17.91 12.79
N ASN A 271 13.47 18.55 12.06
CA ASN A 271 13.36 18.67 10.61
C ASN A 271 13.50 17.30 9.92
N SER A 272 14.43 16.47 10.39
CA SER A 272 14.64 15.11 9.90
C SER A 272 13.42 14.23 10.15
N LYS A 273 12.84 14.30 11.35
CA LYS A 273 11.58 13.61 11.69
C LYS A 273 10.44 14.06 10.78
N TYR A 274 10.26 15.37 10.58
CA TYR A 274 9.26 15.91 9.68
C TYR A 274 9.42 15.42 8.23
N ILE A 275 10.65 15.33 7.73
CA ILE A 275 10.93 14.78 6.39
C ILE A 275 10.56 13.29 6.33
N ILE A 276 10.94 12.49 7.33
CA ILE A 276 10.58 11.06 7.40
C ILE A 276 9.05 10.90 7.41
N ASP A 277 8.36 11.71 8.20
CA ASP A 277 6.90 11.68 8.33
C ASP A 277 6.22 11.97 7.00
N ARG A 278 6.62 13.07 6.36
CA ARG A 278 6.03 13.52 5.10
C ARG A 278 6.35 12.58 3.94
N GLU A 279 7.58 12.10 3.87
CA GLU A 279 8.06 11.36 2.70
C GLU A 279 7.84 9.85 2.78
N PHE A 280 7.80 9.27 3.99
CA PHE A 280 7.90 7.82 4.13
C PHE A 280 6.78 7.19 4.95
N VAL A 281 6.31 7.83 6.02
CA VAL A 281 5.40 7.17 6.98
C VAL A 281 4.11 6.69 6.33
N ASP A 282 3.48 7.49 5.46
CA ASP A 282 2.26 7.09 4.77
C ASP A 282 2.48 5.88 3.86
N ILE A 283 3.62 5.84 3.15
CA ILE A 283 4.00 4.70 2.30
C ILE A 283 4.26 3.48 3.17
N ALA A 284 4.97 3.63 4.28
CA ALA A 284 5.20 2.54 5.22
C ALA A 284 3.90 2.01 5.84
N LYS A 285 2.89 2.85 6.05
CA LYS A 285 1.57 2.41 6.51
C LYS A 285 0.80 1.71 5.40
N ALA A 286 0.81 2.24 4.19
CA ALA A 286 0.17 1.64 3.03
C ALA A 286 0.71 0.24 2.72
N PHE A 287 2.04 0.06 2.79
CA PHE A 287 2.71 -1.21 2.51
C PHE A 287 2.98 -2.03 3.78
N SER A 288 2.06 -2.04 4.76
CA SER A 288 2.26 -2.62 6.09
C SER A 288 2.63 -4.10 6.12
N ASN A 289 2.36 -4.83 5.04
CA ASN A 289 2.68 -6.25 4.91
C ASN A 289 4.03 -6.52 4.20
N ALA A 290 4.75 -5.49 3.77
CA ALA A 290 6.10 -5.59 3.21
C ALA A 290 7.19 -5.36 4.25
N ARG A 291 8.35 -5.96 4.01
CA ARG A 291 9.59 -5.56 4.67
C ARG A 291 10.10 -4.26 4.07
N ILE A 292 10.74 -3.44 4.91
CA ILE A 292 11.34 -2.18 4.52
C ILE A 292 12.85 -2.28 4.76
N ARG A 293 13.66 -2.00 3.75
CA ARG A 293 15.09 -1.78 3.95
C ARG A 293 15.38 -0.30 4.12
N ILE A 294 16.11 0.04 5.17
CA ILE A 294 16.61 1.38 5.45
C ILE A 294 18.11 1.36 5.26
N GLU A 295 18.58 2.02 4.20
CA GLU A 295 20.00 2.11 3.89
C GLU A 295 20.54 3.51 4.19
N GLY A 296 21.51 3.59 5.10
CA GLY A 296 22.28 4.81 5.31
C GLY A 296 23.40 4.92 4.29
N ASN A 297 23.58 6.12 3.73
CA ASN A 297 24.66 6.43 2.79
C ASN A 297 25.42 7.69 3.23
N THR A 298 26.70 7.75 2.91
CA THR A 298 27.55 8.93 3.13
C THR A 298 28.18 9.38 1.81
N ASP A 299 28.77 10.57 1.81
CA ASP A 299 29.79 10.92 0.82
C ASP A 299 31.11 10.20 1.09
N ASN A 300 32.13 10.48 0.28
CA ASN A 300 33.46 9.89 0.35
C ASN A 300 34.43 10.60 1.32
N VAL A 301 33.98 11.59 2.10
CA VAL A 301 34.85 12.32 3.02
C VAL A 301 35.07 11.51 4.30
N GLY A 302 36.32 11.37 4.73
CA GLY A 302 36.70 10.63 5.93
C GLY A 302 37.03 9.15 5.67
N ASN A 303 37.13 8.36 6.75
CA ASN A 303 37.51 6.96 6.65
C ASN A 303 36.30 6.07 6.30
N ALA A 304 36.48 5.17 5.32
CA ALA A 304 35.42 4.29 4.82
C ALA A 304 34.76 3.42 5.90
N ALA A 305 35.54 2.84 6.83
CA ALA A 305 34.99 2.02 7.91
C ALA A 305 34.17 2.87 8.91
N GLY A 306 34.66 4.08 9.22
CA GLY A 306 33.91 5.06 10.00
C GLY A 306 32.60 5.45 9.35
N ASN A 307 32.60 5.69 8.04
CA ASN A 307 31.41 6.05 7.27
C ASN A 307 30.39 4.91 7.20
N LYS A 308 30.82 3.65 7.09
CA LYS A 308 29.95 2.47 7.18
C LYS A 308 29.30 2.35 8.57
N ALA A 309 30.09 2.50 9.63
CA ALA A 309 29.56 2.47 11.00
C ALA A 309 28.59 3.63 11.27
N LEU A 310 28.89 4.84 10.79
CA LEU A 310 28.06 6.02 10.96
C LEU A 310 26.74 5.92 10.19
N SER A 311 26.78 5.51 8.93
CA SER A 311 25.58 5.30 8.12
C SER A 311 24.68 4.21 8.71
N LEU A 312 25.24 3.13 9.25
CA LEU A 312 24.48 2.10 9.95
C LEU A 312 23.75 2.67 11.19
N LYS A 313 24.45 3.47 12.00
CA LYS A 313 23.85 4.14 13.17
C LYS A 313 22.71 5.07 12.78
N ARG A 314 22.87 5.84 11.70
CA ARG A 314 21.83 6.74 11.17
C ARG A 314 20.60 5.97 10.70
N ALA A 315 20.79 4.91 9.93
CA ALA A 315 19.70 4.03 9.51
C ALA A 315 18.98 3.40 10.72
N LYS A 316 19.74 3.01 11.76
CA LYS A 316 19.15 2.52 13.02
C LYS A 316 18.29 3.59 13.70
N SER A 317 18.75 4.84 13.80
CA SER A 317 17.97 5.94 14.40
C SER A 317 16.63 6.15 13.70
N VAL A 318 16.59 6.09 12.37
CA VAL A 318 15.35 6.16 11.58
C VAL A 318 14.40 5.04 11.99
N VAL A 319 14.89 3.81 12.10
CA VAL A 319 14.05 2.69 12.52
C VAL A 319 13.56 2.83 13.96
N GLU A 320 14.43 3.21 14.91
CA GLU A 320 14.01 3.40 16.30
C GLU A 320 12.93 4.49 16.40
N TYR A 321 13.03 5.56 15.62
CA TYR A 321 11.99 6.58 15.52
C TYR A 321 10.67 6.00 14.98
N LEU A 322 10.71 5.24 13.87
CA LEU A 322 9.51 4.64 13.28
C LEU A 322 8.83 3.64 14.22
N VAL A 323 9.62 2.86 14.95
CA VAL A 323 9.12 1.88 15.95
C VAL A 323 8.49 2.62 17.13
N ALA A 324 9.19 3.58 17.72
CA ALA A 324 8.74 4.28 18.92
C ALA A 324 7.52 5.19 18.66
N THR A 325 7.49 5.89 17.53
CA THR A 325 6.44 6.87 17.24
C THR A 325 5.22 6.26 16.56
N TYR A 326 5.42 5.26 15.69
CA TYR A 326 4.34 4.69 14.87
C TYR A 326 4.00 3.24 15.19
N ASN A 327 4.63 2.65 16.20
CA ASN A 327 4.42 1.26 16.60
C ASN A 327 4.60 0.27 15.43
N MET A 328 5.58 0.54 14.56
CA MET A 328 5.93 -0.36 13.46
C MET A 328 6.77 -1.54 13.99
N PRO A 329 6.57 -2.79 13.53
CA PRO A 329 7.28 -3.94 14.08
C PRO A 329 8.78 -3.83 13.78
N ARG A 330 9.64 -4.02 14.79
CA ARG A 330 11.10 -3.88 14.61
C ARG A 330 11.66 -4.79 13.52
N ASN A 331 11.18 -6.04 13.47
CA ASN A 331 11.61 -7.07 12.50
C ASN A 331 11.12 -6.82 11.07
N ARG A 332 10.22 -5.83 10.87
CA ARG A 332 9.84 -5.38 9.54
C ARG A 332 11.00 -4.70 8.82
N PHE A 333 11.96 -4.16 9.56
CA PHE A 333 13.03 -3.34 9.03
C PHE A 333 14.33 -4.15 8.84
N ILE A 334 14.93 -4.00 7.67
CA ILE A 334 16.31 -4.40 7.37
C ILE A 334 17.16 -3.14 7.42
N ILE A 335 18.21 -3.11 8.24
CA ILE A 335 19.07 -1.94 8.41
C ILE A 335 20.41 -2.20 7.74
N VAL A 336 20.82 -1.30 6.85
CA VAL A 336 22.09 -1.38 6.13
C VAL A 336 22.84 -0.05 6.24
N GLY A 337 24.15 -0.12 6.48
CA GLY A 337 25.05 1.03 6.42
C GLY A 337 26.03 0.86 5.26
N ASN A 338 25.78 1.54 4.14
CA ASN A 338 26.62 1.42 2.95
C ASN A 338 27.90 2.27 3.06
N GLY A 339 27.91 3.29 3.91
CA GLY A 339 28.93 4.34 3.85
C GLY A 339 28.97 4.98 2.45
N PRO A 340 30.16 5.16 1.85
CA PRO A 340 30.31 5.77 0.52
C PRO A 340 30.06 4.80 -0.65
N ASP A 341 29.77 3.52 -0.40
CA ASP A 341 29.86 2.47 -1.44
C ASP A 341 28.69 2.47 -2.45
N LYS A 342 27.62 3.23 -2.20
CA LYS A 342 26.47 3.38 -3.11
C LYS A 342 26.22 4.85 -3.48
N PRO A 343 27.15 5.52 -4.20
CA PRO A 343 26.95 6.89 -4.64
C PRO A 343 25.86 6.97 -5.72
N VAL A 344 25.07 8.03 -5.69
CA VAL A 344 24.07 8.37 -6.73
C VAL A 344 24.51 9.58 -7.57
N ALA A 345 25.63 10.19 -7.20
CA ALA A 345 26.27 11.30 -7.88
C ALA A 345 27.79 11.27 -7.65
N GLY A 346 28.55 11.95 -8.51
CA GLY A 346 29.98 12.16 -8.27
C GLY A 346 30.23 12.90 -6.95
N ASN A 347 31.39 12.66 -6.31
CA ASN A 347 31.73 13.27 -5.01
C ASN A 347 32.65 14.50 -5.15
N ASP A 348 32.86 14.98 -6.36
CA ASP A 348 33.80 16.08 -6.64
C ASP A 348 33.21 17.46 -6.30
N THR A 349 31.89 17.55 -6.17
CA THR A 349 31.15 18.78 -5.86
C THR A 349 30.36 18.62 -4.56
N GLU A 350 30.11 19.72 -3.86
CA GLU A 350 29.28 19.69 -2.64
C GLU A 350 27.85 19.24 -2.93
N ASP A 351 27.28 19.60 -4.08
CA ASP A 351 25.96 19.11 -4.50
C ASP A 351 25.95 17.60 -4.72
N GLY A 352 27.01 17.06 -5.30
CA GLY A 352 27.21 15.62 -5.45
C GLY A 352 27.31 14.89 -4.11
N LYS A 353 28.15 15.40 -3.20
CA LYS A 353 28.27 14.86 -1.84
C LYS A 353 26.96 14.95 -1.06
N ALA A 354 26.24 16.07 -1.17
CA ALA A 354 24.94 16.26 -0.53
C ALA A 354 23.93 15.19 -0.98
N ARG A 355 23.88 14.86 -2.28
CA ARG A 355 23.04 13.76 -2.80
C ARG A 355 23.47 12.38 -2.30
N ASN A 356 24.74 12.19 -1.96
CA ASN A 356 25.25 10.92 -1.41
C ASN A 356 24.99 10.80 0.10
N ARG A 357 24.86 11.92 0.83
CA ARG A 357 24.41 11.97 2.23
C ARG A 357 22.88 11.82 2.31
N ARG A 358 22.40 10.58 2.20
CA ARG A 358 20.97 10.26 2.14
C ARG A 358 20.61 8.98 2.88
N THR A 359 19.31 8.78 3.09
CA THR A 359 18.73 7.52 3.52
C THR A 359 17.82 6.99 2.42
N ASP A 360 18.06 5.75 1.99
CA ASP A 360 17.21 5.08 1.02
C ASP A 360 16.21 4.20 1.76
N PHE A 361 14.94 4.32 1.38
CA PHE A 361 13.82 3.54 1.87
C PHE A 361 13.37 2.60 0.77
N GLU A 362 13.52 1.30 0.98
CA GLU A 362 13.20 0.30 -0.04
C GLU A 362 12.08 -0.61 0.42
N ILE A 363 11.06 -0.77 -0.42
CA ILE A 363 10.08 -1.83 -0.27
C ILE A 363 10.72 -3.12 -0.80
N VAL A 364 10.83 -4.10 0.09
CA VAL A 364 11.35 -5.42 -0.23
C VAL A 364 10.20 -6.41 -0.11
N GLY A 365 9.96 -7.18 -1.17
CA GLY A 365 9.00 -8.30 -1.14
C GLY A 365 9.37 -9.27 -0.01
N GLU A 366 8.37 -9.89 0.60
CA GLU A 366 8.59 -10.87 1.69
C GLU A 366 9.05 -12.24 1.19
#